data_AF-A0A2A4NKX6-F1
#
_entry.id   AF-A0A2A4NKX6-F1
#
_cell.length_a   1.000
_cell.length_b   1.000
_cell.length_c   1.000
_cell.angle_alpha   90.00
_cell.angle_beta   90.00
_cell.angle_gamma   90.00
#
_symmetry.space_group_name_H-M   'P 1'
#
loop_
_entity.id
_entity.type
_entity.pdbx_description
1 polymer ?
#
loop_
_entity_poly.entity_id
_entity_poly.type
_entity_poly.pdbx_seq_one_letter_code
_entity_poly.pdbx_strand_id
1 'polypeptide(L)'
;MTNPTSSPENSIVPILSLSDPASGVAMLNRVFGFQPTVSSNEIGVVLALGDQKICITAGQAVVGGVRPHHLALSVPDTDLAMRECLSRGGVLSSSMTPDGPLEIPEFWDEGVRYVFFEGPEGALIELCMKKGVTGSLGWGHDHIGIQCDDINGTQADFLAKGCKVVTKYVLQRTEGGTEVAFLERGGSVIELFSPPKPSVEHHALVGWVGFQ
;
A
#
# COMPACT_ATOMS: atom_id res chain seq x y z
N MET A 1 -11.75 12.38 -25.93
CA MET A 1 -12.65 12.16 -24.77
C MET A 1 -12.53 10.71 -24.41
N THR A 2 -11.71 10.38 -23.42
CA THR A 2 -11.55 9.01 -22.91
C THR A 2 -12.70 8.74 -21.95
N ASN A 3 -13.43 7.65 -22.17
CA ASN A 3 -14.50 7.22 -21.27
C ASN A 3 -13.91 7.01 -19.85
N PRO A 4 -14.59 7.44 -18.78
CA PRO A 4 -14.22 7.01 -17.44
C PRO A 4 -14.43 5.50 -17.38
N THR A 5 -13.34 4.75 -17.27
CA THR A 5 -13.36 3.32 -16.94
C THR A 5 -14.11 3.21 -15.62
N SER A 6 -15.33 2.68 -15.66
CA SER A 6 -16.09 2.28 -14.48
C SER A 6 -15.17 1.43 -13.62
N SER A 7 -14.89 1.88 -12.40
CA SER A 7 -14.15 1.04 -11.45
C SER A 7 -14.91 -0.28 -11.30
N PRO A 8 -14.24 -1.43 -11.40
CA PRO A 8 -14.89 -2.72 -11.17
C PRO A 8 -15.50 -2.68 -9.77
N GLU A 9 -16.78 -3.06 -9.65
CA GLU A 9 -17.61 -2.94 -8.43
C GLU A 9 -17.07 -3.68 -7.17
N ASN A 10 -15.83 -4.18 -7.19
CA ASN A 10 -15.23 -5.02 -6.15
C ASN A 10 -13.75 -4.67 -5.82
N SER A 11 -13.26 -3.49 -6.22
CA SER A 11 -11.90 -3.05 -5.86
C SER A 11 -11.79 -2.84 -4.35
N ILE A 12 -10.65 -3.22 -3.76
CA ILE A 12 -10.38 -3.09 -2.33
C ILE A 12 -9.87 -1.68 -2.05
N VAL A 13 -10.56 -0.94 -1.18
CA VAL A 13 -10.15 0.42 -0.81
C VAL A 13 -9.69 0.43 0.65
N PRO A 14 -8.39 0.64 0.93
CA PRO A 14 -7.91 0.70 2.30
C PRO A 14 -8.39 1.99 2.99
N ILE A 15 -8.67 1.86 4.28
CA ILE A 15 -9.14 2.94 5.14
C ILE A 15 -7.98 3.39 6.03
N LEU A 16 -7.69 4.70 6.00
CA LEU A 16 -6.71 5.36 6.87
C LEU A 16 -7.47 6.26 7.86
N SER A 17 -7.41 5.89 9.14
CA SER A 17 -8.03 6.64 10.24
C SER A 17 -7.00 7.59 10.85
N LEU A 18 -7.32 8.88 10.89
CA LEU A 18 -6.42 9.93 11.35
C LEU A 18 -7.04 10.74 12.49
N SER A 19 -6.20 11.29 13.34
CA SER A 19 -6.60 12.30 14.32
C SER A 19 -6.90 13.65 13.67
N ASP A 20 -6.18 14.01 12.61
CA ASP A 20 -6.42 15.19 11.77
C ASP A 20 -6.51 14.80 10.28
N PRO A 21 -7.71 14.37 9.82
CA PRO A 21 -7.93 14.03 8.41
C PRO A 21 -7.60 15.14 7.43
N ALA A 22 -7.82 16.41 7.80
CA ALA A 22 -7.60 17.53 6.89
C ALA A 22 -6.11 17.70 6.58
N SER A 23 -5.26 17.66 7.63
CA SER A 23 -3.80 17.67 7.46
C SER A 23 -3.30 16.44 6.72
N GLY A 24 -3.87 15.27 6.98
CA GLY A 24 -3.54 14.04 6.26
C GLY A 24 -3.84 14.11 4.76
N VAL A 25 -5.04 14.57 4.40
CA VAL A 25 -5.44 14.80 2.99
C VAL A 25 -4.50 15.80 2.32
N ALA A 26 -4.19 16.92 3.00
CA ALA A 26 -3.28 17.93 2.46
C ALA A 26 -1.86 17.38 2.22
N MET A 27 -1.35 16.55 3.13
CA MET A 27 -0.06 15.88 2.97
C MET A 27 -0.09 14.88 1.80
N LEU A 28 -1.09 14.02 1.72
CA LEU A 28 -1.22 13.03 0.64
C LEU A 28 -1.32 13.68 -0.73
N ASN A 29 -2.06 14.79 -0.82
CA ASN A 29 -2.16 15.60 -2.03
C ASN A 29 -0.83 16.24 -2.39
N ARG A 30 -0.19 16.94 -1.44
CA ARG A 30 1.05 17.67 -1.69
C ARG A 30 2.22 16.73 -2.05
N VAL A 31 2.40 15.64 -1.29
CA VAL A 31 3.60 14.80 -1.41
C VAL A 31 3.46 13.77 -2.52
N PHE A 32 2.33 13.07 -2.57
CA PHE A 32 2.13 11.92 -3.47
C PHE A 32 1.16 12.21 -4.62
N GLY A 33 0.48 13.36 -4.63
CA GLY A 33 -0.40 13.78 -5.72
C GLY A 33 -1.84 13.27 -5.64
N PHE A 34 -2.25 12.63 -4.54
CA PHE A 34 -3.64 12.18 -4.34
C PHE A 34 -4.63 13.32 -4.46
N GLN A 35 -5.73 13.12 -5.19
CA GLN A 35 -6.80 14.12 -5.33
C GLN A 35 -8.10 13.64 -4.67
N PRO A 36 -8.86 14.52 -4.00
CA PRO A 36 -10.21 14.21 -3.57
C PRO A 36 -11.09 13.79 -4.76
N THR A 37 -11.87 12.74 -4.55
CA THR A 37 -12.87 12.31 -5.52
C THR A 37 -14.23 12.94 -5.21
N VAL A 38 -15.11 13.03 -6.21
CA VAL A 38 -16.48 13.54 -6.02
C VAL A 38 -17.37 12.60 -5.20
N SER A 39 -16.92 11.36 -4.96
CA SER A 39 -17.59 10.40 -4.09
C SER A 39 -17.03 10.51 -2.68
N SER A 40 -17.63 11.35 -1.83
CA SER A 40 -17.58 11.13 -0.38
C SER A 40 -18.58 10.04 -0.05
N ASN A 41 -18.14 8.97 0.60
CA ASN A 41 -19.06 8.03 1.25
C ASN A 41 -19.42 8.59 2.64
N GLU A 42 -20.39 7.98 3.33
CA GLU A 42 -20.78 8.41 4.69
C GLU A 42 -19.66 8.27 5.73
N ILE A 43 -18.59 7.54 5.39
CA ILE A 43 -17.50 7.17 6.31
C ILE A 43 -16.36 8.19 6.26
N GLY A 44 -16.12 8.85 5.11
CA GLY A 44 -15.02 9.79 4.98
C GLY A 44 -14.77 10.33 3.56
N VAL A 45 -13.57 10.90 3.37
CA VAL A 45 -13.15 11.47 2.09
C VAL A 45 -12.36 10.41 1.32
N VAL A 46 -12.82 10.09 0.11
CA VAL A 46 -12.08 9.19 -0.78
C VAL A 46 -11.12 10.01 -1.65
N LEU A 47 -9.83 9.68 -1.59
CA LEU A 47 -8.80 10.22 -2.47
C LEU A 47 -8.42 9.20 -3.55
N ALA A 48 -7.94 9.69 -4.69
CA ALA A 48 -7.46 8.85 -5.79
C ALA A 48 -6.11 9.34 -6.37
N LEU A 49 -5.31 8.40 -6.85
CA LEU A 49 -4.09 8.62 -7.62
C LEU A 49 -4.00 7.53 -8.68
N GLY A 50 -4.20 7.89 -9.95
CA GLY A 50 -4.39 6.88 -11.00
C GLY A 50 -5.59 5.99 -10.69
N ASP A 51 -5.35 4.68 -10.60
CA ASP A 51 -6.32 3.66 -10.18
C ASP A 51 -6.28 3.32 -8.68
N GLN A 52 -5.32 3.88 -7.91
CA GLN A 52 -5.31 3.77 -6.46
C GLN A 52 -6.40 4.63 -5.84
N LYS A 53 -7.14 4.08 -4.88
CA LYS A 53 -8.06 4.81 -4.01
C LYS A 53 -7.74 4.57 -2.55
N ILE A 54 -7.99 5.56 -1.70
CA ILE A 54 -7.91 5.44 -0.24
C ILE A 54 -9.07 6.19 0.40
N CYS A 55 -9.62 5.66 1.49
CA CYS A 55 -10.63 6.36 2.28
C CYS A 55 -10.00 6.94 3.54
N ILE A 56 -10.11 8.26 3.72
CA ILE A 56 -9.61 8.96 4.91
C ILE A 56 -10.79 9.25 5.85
N THR A 57 -10.66 8.86 7.12
CA THR A 57 -11.68 9.07 8.16
C THR A 57 -11.07 9.59 9.45
N ALA A 58 -11.90 10.19 10.31
CA ALA A 58 -11.52 10.59 11.66
C ALA A 58 -11.77 9.46 12.67
N GLY A 59 -10.76 9.12 13.49
CA GLY A 59 -10.94 8.40 14.75
C GLY A 59 -11.73 7.09 14.73
N GLN A 60 -11.74 6.36 13.61
CA GLN A 60 -12.34 5.03 13.54
C GLN A 60 -11.45 3.97 14.18
N ALA A 61 -12.07 3.03 14.86
CA ALA A 61 -11.44 1.78 15.27
C ALA A 61 -11.11 0.90 14.04
N VAL A 62 -10.31 -0.15 14.25
CA VAL A 62 -10.02 -1.16 13.22
C VAL A 62 -11.34 -1.69 12.64
N VAL A 63 -11.47 -1.61 11.32
CA VAL A 63 -12.59 -2.11 10.51
C VAL A 63 -12.17 -3.43 9.87
N GLY A 64 -12.72 -4.54 10.35
CA GLY A 64 -12.44 -5.88 9.82
C GLY A 64 -11.37 -6.64 10.60
N GLY A 65 -10.93 -7.79 10.06
CA GLY A 65 -10.07 -8.76 10.77
C GLY A 65 -8.56 -8.58 10.57
N VAL A 66 -8.14 -7.65 9.71
CA VAL A 66 -6.73 -7.43 9.36
C VAL A 66 -6.46 -5.95 9.11
N ARG A 67 -5.27 -5.50 9.50
CA ARG A 67 -4.81 -4.11 9.36
C ARG A 67 -3.79 -4.02 8.22
N PRO A 68 -3.94 -3.10 7.26
CA PRO A 68 -2.85 -2.81 6.34
C PRO A 68 -1.61 -2.35 7.10
N HIS A 69 -0.45 -2.88 6.73
CA HIS A 69 0.84 -2.40 7.19
C HIS A 69 1.24 -1.15 6.41
N HIS A 70 1.09 -1.20 5.08
CA HIS A 70 1.49 -0.13 4.18
C HIS A 70 0.61 -0.10 2.93
N LEU A 71 0.67 1.03 2.22
CA LEU A 71 0.12 1.16 0.88
C LEU A 71 1.25 1.34 -0.14
N ALA A 72 1.30 0.48 -1.15
CA ALA A 72 2.30 0.58 -2.21
C ALA A 72 1.72 1.21 -3.48
N LEU A 73 2.44 2.20 -3.99
CA LEU A 73 2.11 2.93 -5.20
C LEU A 73 3.04 2.48 -6.33
N SER A 74 2.45 2.13 -7.47
CA SER A 74 3.23 1.85 -8.67
C SER A 74 3.77 3.16 -9.19
N VAL A 75 5.06 3.20 -9.52
CA VAL A 75 5.72 4.36 -10.13
C VAL A 75 6.59 3.92 -11.31
N PRO A 76 6.72 4.75 -12.35
CA PRO A 76 7.55 4.41 -13.52
C PRO A 76 9.05 4.36 -13.20
N ASP A 77 9.51 5.14 -12.22
CA ASP A 77 10.90 5.22 -11.79
C ASP A 77 10.95 5.60 -10.30
N THR A 78 11.37 4.66 -9.46
CA THR A 78 11.42 4.84 -8.00
C THR A 78 12.36 5.97 -7.58
N ASP A 79 13.51 6.13 -8.23
CA ASP A 79 14.50 7.16 -7.85
C ASP A 79 14.03 8.56 -8.23
N LEU A 80 13.41 8.71 -9.41
CA LEU A 80 12.80 9.96 -9.83
C LEU A 80 11.61 10.32 -8.92
N ALA A 81 10.68 9.37 -8.72
CA ALA A 81 9.51 9.56 -7.86
C ALA A 81 9.90 9.91 -6.42
N MET A 82 10.92 9.25 -5.87
CA MET A 82 11.46 9.57 -4.55
C MET A 82 11.95 11.02 -4.49
N ARG A 83 12.80 11.46 -5.44
CA ARG A 83 13.31 12.84 -5.45
C ARG A 83 12.20 13.86 -5.55
N GLU A 84 11.18 13.58 -6.34
CA GLU A 84 10.01 14.44 -6.43
C GLU A 84 9.25 14.52 -5.09
N CYS A 85 8.96 13.40 -4.45
CA CYS A 85 8.31 13.37 -3.13
C CYS A 85 9.12 14.15 -2.09
N LEU A 86 10.44 13.96 -2.05
CA LEU A 86 11.35 14.71 -1.16
C LEU A 86 11.27 16.22 -1.42
N SER A 87 11.26 16.64 -2.69
CA SER A 87 11.12 18.07 -3.04
C SER A 87 9.78 18.69 -2.62
N ARG A 88 8.74 17.85 -2.46
CA ARG A 88 7.40 18.24 -1.98
C ARG A 88 7.25 18.12 -0.45
N GLY A 89 8.35 17.86 0.25
CA GLY A 89 8.42 17.75 1.72
C GLY A 89 8.05 16.36 2.25
N GLY A 90 8.11 15.32 1.43
CA GLY A 90 8.07 13.93 1.88
C GLY A 90 9.29 13.59 2.72
N VAL A 91 9.15 12.61 3.61
CA VAL A 91 10.22 12.11 4.49
C VAL A 91 10.35 10.61 4.29
N LEU A 92 11.57 10.11 4.07
CA LEU A 92 11.81 8.67 3.98
C LEU A 92 11.45 8.00 5.30
N SER A 93 10.91 6.79 5.23
CA SER A 93 10.56 6.04 6.43
C SER A 93 11.81 5.67 7.21
N SER A 94 11.84 6.08 8.48
CA SER A 94 12.97 5.80 9.38
C SER A 94 13.09 4.33 9.78
N SER A 95 11.98 3.59 9.71
CA SER A 95 11.89 2.18 10.11
C SER A 95 12.08 1.20 8.96
N MET A 96 11.86 1.62 7.71
CA MET A 96 11.86 0.72 6.55
C MET A 96 13.03 0.97 5.60
N THR A 97 13.19 2.20 5.09
CA THR A 97 14.20 2.55 4.08
C THR A 97 14.84 3.91 4.39
N PRO A 98 15.51 4.07 5.55
CA PRO A 98 16.04 5.36 5.99
C PRO A 98 17.11 5.92 5.06
N ASP A 99 17.83 5.03 4.36
CA ASP A 99 18.97 5.37 3.51
C ASP A 99 18.63 5.42 2.01
N GLY A 100 17.34 5.37 1.66
CA GLY A 100 16.86 5.42 0.27
C GLY A 100 16.44 4.05 -0.30
N PRO A 101 16.31 3.94 -1.63
CA PRO A 101 15.64 2.80 -2.26
C PRO A 101 16.44 1.50 -2.16
N LEU A 102 15.72 0.40 -1.99
CA LEU A 102 16.23 -0.97 -1.94
C LEU A 102 15.70 -1.78 -3.13
N GLU A 103 16.19 -3.01 -3.27
CA GLU A 103 15.75 -3.94 -4.31
C GLU A 103 15.41 -5.32 -3.73
N ILE A 104 14.39 -5.95 -4.33
CA ILE A 104 14.06 -7.36 -4.10
C ILE A 104 14.16 -8.08 -5.45
N PRO A 105 15.32 -8.67 -5.79
CA PRO A 105 15.51 -9.34 -7.08
C PRO A 105 14.65 -10.60 -7.25
N GLU A 106 14.18 -11.19 -6.15
CA GLU A 106 13.38 -12.42 -6.18
C GLU A 106 11.93 -12.20 -6.62
N PHE A 107 11.44 -10.96 -6.60
CA PHE A 107 10.06 -10.64 -6.97
C PHE A 107 9.89 -10.51 -8.49
N TRP A 108 8.78 -11.05 -8.99
CA TRP A 108 8.42 -11.05 -10.42
C TRP A 108 9.50 -11.72 -11.29
N ASP A 109 9.77 -11.18 -12.49
CA ASP A 109 10.76 -11.72 -13.42
C ASP A 109 12.14 -11.06 -13.27
N GLU A 110 12.18 -9.74 -13.05
CA GLU A 110 13.44 -8.96 -13.01
C GLU A 110 13.67 -8.20 -11.68
N GLY A 111 12.82 -8.45 -10.67
CA GLY A 111 12.87 -7.78 -9.38
C GLY A 111 12.04 -6.51 -9.29
N VAL A 112 12.01 -5.95 -8.09
CA VAL A 112 11.44 -4.63 -7.81
C VAL A 112 12.48 -3.70 -7.21
N ARG A 113 12.32 -2.41 -7.46
CA ARG A 113 13.01 -1.34 -6.76
C ARG A 113 11.99 -0.51 -5.98
N TYR A 114 12.22 -0.36 -4.69
CA TYR A 114 11.21 0.20 -3.79
C TYR A 114 11.79 1.15 -2.75
N VAL A 115 10.96 2.06 -2.24
CA VAL A 115 11.33 2.96 -1.15
C VAL A 115 10.10 3.36 -0.35
N PHE A 116 10.24 3.45 0.96
CA PHE A 116 9.18 3.85 1.88
C PHE A 116 9.29 5.32 2.30
N PHE A 117 8.13 5.94 2.43
CA PHE A 117 7.92 7.27 3.00
C PHE A 117 7.04 7.18 4.24
N GLU A 118 7.27 8.11 5.17
CA GLU A 118 6.30 8.43 6.20
C GLU A 118 5.08 9.11 5.55
N GLY A 119 3.90 8.52 5.71
CA GLY A 119 2.63 9.14 5.41
C GLY A 119 2.03 9.84 6.64
N PRO A 120 0.77 10.30 6.55
CA PRO A 120 0.10 10.96 7.67
C PRO A 120 0.11 10.09 8.92
N GLU A 121 0.54 10.70 10.04
CA GLU A 121 0.57 10.06 11.37
C GLU A 121 1.32 8.71 11.39
N GLY A 122 2.35 8.57 10.55
CA GLY A 122 3.21 7.39 10.47
C GLY A 122 2.66 6.24 9.61
N ALA A 123 1.56 6.46 8.88
CA ALA A 123 1.05 5.48 7.93
C ALA A 123 2.04 5.29 6.78
N LEU A 124 2.57 4.08 6.61
CA LEU A 124 3.62 3.81 5.62
C LEU A 124 3.08 3.84 4.18
N ILE A 125 3.79 4.56 3.31
CA ILE A 125 3.56 4.61 1.87
C ILE A 125 4.83 4.11 1.16
N GLU A 126 4.71 3.10 0.31
CA GLU A 126 5.80 2.55 -0.49
C GLU A 126 5.67 3.03 -1.95
N LEU A 127 6.79 3.36 -2.60
CA LEU A 127 6.85 3.55 -4.04
C LEU A 127 7.56 2.35 -4.67
N CYS A 128 6.93 1.72 -5.65
CA CYS A 128 7.38 0.48 -6.27
C CYS A 128 7.52 0.61 -7.78
N MET A 129 8.69 0.22 -8.29
CA MET A 129 8.93 0.03 -9.72
C MET A 129 9.28 -1.42 -9.98
N LYS A 130 8.50 -2.09 -10.82
CA LYS A 130 8.84 -3.42 -11.36
C LYS A 130 9.91 -3.25 -12.45
N LYS A 131 11.04 -3.93 -12.30
CA LYS A 131 12.13 -3.90 -13.27
C LYS A 131 11.74 -4.69 -14.53
N GLY A 132 12.32 -4.35 -15.67
CA GLY A 132 12.05 -5.04 -16.95
C GLY A 132 10.71 -4.72 -17.63
N VAL A 133 9.76 -4.10 -16.92
CA VAL A 133 8.47 -3.73 -17.51
C VAL A 133 8.64 -2.50 -18.41
N THR A 134 8.48 -2.69 -19.72
CA THR A 134 8.56 -1.62 -20.71
C THR A 134 7.16 -1.06 -21.01
N GLY A 135 6.96 0.22 -20.70
CA GLY A 135 5.69 0.92 -20.88
C GLY A 135 5.52 2.03 -19.85
N SER A 136 4.72 3.05 -20.15
CA SER A 136 4.37 4.11 -19.19
C SER A 136 3.43 3.55 -18.13
N LEU A 137 3.97 2.89 -17.11
CA LEU A 137 3.24 2.74 -15.84
C LEU A 137 3.22 4.12 -15.19
N GLY A 138 2.03 4.73 -15.10
CA GLY A 138 1.86 5.97 -14.36
C GLY A 138 1.89 5.73 -12.85
N TRP A 139 1.77 6.80 -12.07
CA TRP A 139 1.46 6.68 -10.66
C TRP A 139 0.11 5.98 -10.47
N GLY A 140 0.04 4.98 -9.60
CA GLY A 140 -1.18 4.19 -9.40
C GLY A 140 -1.08 3.18 -8.27
N HIS A 141 -1.97 2.20 -8.29
CA HIS A 141 -1.99 1.08 -7.36
C HIS A 141 -0.89 0.07 -7.70
N ASP A 142 -0.07 -0.33 -6.72
CA ASP A 142 0.75 -1.53 -6.85
C ASP A 142 0.20 -2.67 -5.99
N HIS A 143 0.12 -2.46 -4.67
CA HIS A 143 -0.48 -3.41 -3.74
C HIS A 143 -0.82 -2.76 -2.38
N ILE A 144 -1.53 -3.51 -1.54
CA ILE A 144 -1.71 -3.19 -0.12
C ILE A 144 -1.03 -4.27 0.71
N GLY A 145 -0.01 -3.91 1.47
CA GLY A 145 0.75 -4.84 2.29
C GLY A 145 0.07 -5.13 3.62
N ILE A 146 0.02 -6.40 4.00
CA ILE A 146 -0.54 -6.89 5.26
C ILE A 146 0.49 -7.82 5.88
N GLN A 147 1.02 -7.42 7.03
CA GLN A 147 1.84 -8.31 7.84
C GLN A 147 0.93 -9.28 8.59
N CYS A 148 1.30 -10.56 8.63
CA CYS A 148 0.56 -11.58 9.33
C CYS A 148 1.47 -12.64 9.96
N ASP A 149 1.10 -13.14 11.14
CA ASP A 149 1.81 -14.24 11.80
C ASP A 149 1.45 -15.62 11.20
N ASP A 150 0.20 -15.77 10.75
CA ASP A 150 -0.27 -16.95 10.02
C ASP A 150 -0.68 -16.55 8.60
N ILE A 151 0.26 -16.65 7.67
CA ILE A 151 0.04 -16.33 6.26
C ILE A 151 -0.97 -17.29 5.62
N ASN A 152 -1.02 -18.54 6.04
CA ASN A 152 -1.92 -19.54 5.45
C ASN A 152 -3.36 -19.31 5.88
N GLY A 153 -3.60 -19.05 7.16
CA GLY A 153 -4.91 -18.65 7.69
C GLY A 153 -5.40 -17.36 7.06
N THR A 154 -4.55 -16.31 7.05
CA THR A 154 -4.90 -15.01 6.45
C THR A 154 -5.20 -15.14 4.95
N GLN A 155 -4.40 -15.92 4.23
CA GLN A 155 -4.65 -16.21 2.81
C GLN A 155 -6.00 -16.91 2.61
N ALA A 156 -6.31 -17.93 3.41
CA ALA A 156 -7.57 -18.66 3.30
C ALA A 156 -8.79 -17.73 3.49
N ASP A 157 -8.71 -16.78 4.41
CA ASP A 157 -9.76 -15.77 4.62
C ASP A 157 -9.97 -14.86 3.41
N PHE A 158 -8.89 -14.44 2.73
CA PHE A 158 -8.99 -13.63 1.51
C PHE A 158 -9.53 -14.46 0.33
N LEU A 159 -9.11 -15.71 0.20
CA LEU A 159 -9.65 -16.63 -0.81
C LEU A 159 -11.15 -16.86 -0.62
N ALA A 160 -11.61 -17.02 0.63
CA ALA A 160 -13.04 -17.13 0.95
C ALA A 160 -13.83 -15.86 0.56
N LYS A 161 -13.17 -14.70 0.50
CA LYS A 161 -13.73 -13.40 0.06
C LYS A 161 -13.54 -13.13 -1.43
N GLY A 162 -13.19 -14.15 -2.21
CA GLY A 162 -13.12 -14.10 -3.67
C GLY A 162 -11.79 -13.59 -4.24
N CYS A 163 -10.75 -13.45 -3.41
CA CYS A 163 -9.41 -13.21 -3.94
C CYS A 163 -8.86 -14.46 -4.64
N LYS A 164 -7.85 -14.28 -5.49
CA LYS A 164 -7.09 -15.36 -6.13
C LYS A 164 -5.60 -15.18 -5.86
N VAL A 165 -4.87 -16.28 -5.71
CA VAL A 165 -3.40 -16.22 -5.62
C VAL A 165 -2.83 -15.83 -6.98
N VAL A 166 -1.99 -14.79 -6.99
CA VAL A 166 -1.19 -14.37 -8.16
C VAL A 166 0.14 -15.12 -8.14
N THR A 167 0.89 -14.99 -7.04
CA THR A 167 2.21 -15.61 -6.88
C THR A 167 2.60 -15.71 -5.41
N LYS A 168 3.66 -16.49 -5.11
CA LYS A 168 4.22 -16.66 -3.78
C LYS A 168 5.74 -16.68 -3.83
N TYR A 169 6.37 -16.16 -2.78
CA TYR A 169 7.81 -16.14 -2.62
C TYR A 169 8.21 -16.52 -1.19
N VAL A 170 9.47 -16.91 -1.04
CA VAL A 170 10.13 -16.94 0.27
C VAL A 170 11.44 -16.16 0.14
N LEU A 171 11.49 -14.99 0.75
CA LEU A 171 12.67 -14.14 0.75
C LEU A 171 13.64 -14.62 1.81
N GLN A 172 14.81 -15.09 1.39
CA GLN A 172 15.83 -15.56 2.32
C GLN A 172 16.69 -14.38 2.79
N ARG A 173 16.71 -14.14 4.09
CA ARG A 173 17.54 -13.13 4.75
C ARG A 173 18.34 -13.77 5.88
N THR A 174 19.29 -13.04 6.44
CA THR A 174 20.18 -13.54 7.50
C THR A 174 19.42 -13.97 8.76
N GLU A 175 18.30 -13.33 9.04
CA GLU A 175 17.42 -13.56 10.17
C GLU A 175 16.37 -14.67 9.94
N GLY A 176 16.28 -15.20 8.72
CA GLY A 176 15.35 -16.26 8.33
C GLY A 176 14.59 -15.96 7.04
N GLY A 177 13.67 -16.86 6.69
CA GLY A 177 12.79 -16.70 5.52
C GLY A 177 11.59 -15.79 5.86
N THR A 178 11.30 -14.84 4.99
CA THR A 178 10.02 -14.10 4.98
C THR A 178 9.12 -14.73 3.92
N GLU A 179 7.98 -15.29 4.33
CA GLU A 179 6.99 -15.81 3.38
C GLU A 179 6.17 -14.65 2.82
N VAL A 180 5.90 -14.67 1.50
CA VAL A 180 5.13 -13.63 0.81
C VAL A 180 4.12 -14.27 -0.13
N ALA A 181 2.89 -13.76 -0.16
CA ALA A 181 1.86 -14.16 -1.10
C ALA A 181 1.13 -12.95 -1.66
N PHE A 182 1.07 -12.83 -2.99
CA PHE A 182 0.30 -11.81 -3.68
C PHE A 182 -1.06 -12.35 -4.09
N LEU A 183 -2.12 -11.64 -3.73
CA LEU A 183 -3.51 -12.00 -4.03
C LEU A 183 -4.19 -10.89 -4.83
N GLU A 184 -5.08 -11.23 -5.76
CA GLU A 184 -5.83 -10.24 -6.54
C GLU A 184 -7.35 -10.34 -6.31
N ARG A 185 -8.04 -9.19 -6.35
CA ARG A 185 -9.51 -9.10 -6.44
C ARG A 185 -9.93 -7.77 -7.06
N GLY A 186 -10.74 -7.82 -8.12
CA GLY A 186 -11.33 -6.62 -8.71
C GLY A 186 -10.30 -5.58 -9.16
N GLY A 187 -9.13 -6.01 -9.66
CA GLY A 187 -8.03 -5.14 -10.06
C GLY A 187 -7.15 -4.65 -8.90
N SER A 188 -7.51 -4.92 -7.64
CA SER A 188 -6.65 -4.65 -6.49
C SER A 188 -5.75 -5.84 -6.19
N VAL A 189 -4.55 -5.56 -5.70
CA VAL A 189 -3.55 -6.52 -5.25
C VAL A 189 -3.30 -6.35 -3.75
N ILE A 190 -3.22 -7.47 -3.04
CA ILE A 190 -2.82 -7.56 -1.64
C ILE A 190 -1.51 -8.33 -1.58
N GLU A 191 -0.55 -7.82 -0.84
CA GLU A 191 0.63 -8.57 -0.42
C GLU A 191 0.42 -9.03 1.02
N LEU A 192 0.41 -10.34 1.25
CA LEU A 192 0.54 -10.91 2.59
C LEU A 192 2.01 -11.23 2.82
N PHE A 193 2.56 -10.84 3.96
CA PHE A 193 3.93 -11.20 4.33
C PHE A 193 4.05 -11.60 5.80
N SER A 194 4.89 -12.60 6.06
CA SER A 194 5.17 -13.11 7.40
C SER A 194 6.69 -13.12 7.64
N PRO A 195 7.22 -12.14 8.39
CA PRO A 195 8.64 -12.09 8.70
C PRO A 195 9.04 -13.23 9.65
N PRO A 196 10.33 -13.66 9.65
CA PRO A 196 10.80 -14.80 10.44
C PRO A 196 10.70 -14.61 11.96
N LYS A 197 10.52 -13.37 12.43
CA LYS A 197 10.19 -13.05 13.81
C LYS A 197 8.88 -12.28 13.83
N PRO A 198 7.91 -12.67 14.67
CA PRO A 198 6.69 -11.89 14.85
C PRO A 198 7.04 -10.48 15.32
N SER A 199 6.39 -9.46 14.75
CA SER A 199 6.50 -8.10 15.29
C SER A 199 5.76 -8.02 16.61
N VAL A 200 6.31 -7.26 17.55
CA VAL A 200 5.54 -6.79 18.71
C VAL A 200 4.66 -5.65 18.20
N GLU A 201 3.38 -5.92 17.92
CA GLU A 201 2.46 -4.84 17.53
C GLU A 201 2.23 -3.87 18.69
N HIS A 202 2.42 -2.58 18.42
CA HIS A 202 1.85 -1.51 19.23
C HIS A 202 0.51 -1.10 18.61
N HIS A 203 -0.60 -1.35 19.31
CA HIS A 203 -1.94 -0.96 18.87
C HIS A 203 -2.10 0.58 18.92
N ALA A 204 -1.71 1.27 17.86
CA ALA A 204 -2.02 2.68 17.69
C ALA A 204 -3.50 2.86 17.31
N LEU A 205 -4.17 3.83 17.92
CA LEU A 205 -5.56 4.24 17.62
C LEU A 205 -5.70 4.97 16.26
N VAL A 206 -4.58 5.26 15.60
CA VAL A 206 -4.48 5.98 14.32
C VAL A 206 -3.63 5.17 13.34
N GLY A 207 -3.83 5.40 12.04
CA GLY A 207 -3.18 4.69 10.93
C GLY A 207 -4.17 3.87 10.11
N TRP A 208 -3.65 2.92 9.33
CA TRP A 208 -4.49 2.01 8.55
C TRP A 208 -5.45 1.26 9.47
N VAL A 209 -6.72 1.13 9.11
CA VAL A 209 -7.71 0.46 9.97
C VAL A 209 -8.44 -0.68 9.28
N GLY A 210 -8.29 -0.86 7.97
CA GLY A 210 -8.95 -1.95 7.27
C GLY A 210 -9.29 -1.60 5.84
N PHE A 211 -10.43 -2.12 5.37
CA PHE A 211 -10.88 -2.03 3.98
C PHE A 211 -12.36 -1.71 3.87
N GLN A 212 -12.75 -1.05 2.78
CA GLN A 212 -14.12 -1.05 2.25
C GLN A 212 -14.33 -2.19 1.26
#